data_AF-K1SJ85-F1
#
_entry.id   AF-K1SJ85-F1
#
_cell.length_a   1.000
_cell.length_b   1.000
_cell.length_c   1.000
_cell.angle_alpha   90.00
_cell.angle_beta   90.00
_cell.angle_gamma   90.00
#
_symmetry.space_group_name_H-M   'P 1'
#
loop_
_entity.id
_entity.type
_entity.pdbx_description
1 polymer ?
#
loop_
_entity_poly.entity_id
_entity_poly.type
_entity_poly.pdbx_seq_one_letter_code
_entity_poly.pdbx_strand_id
1 'polypeptide(L)'
;ELKNGTVMWPVRIAAAGKTVTPGVLLKFLTFSEEKSRSKDLKSVLKSSAHNSTDGGTRQMAEEIKNVEGEAAVQGNFIWDFIKEDTAEGGKFEGKKVHTRFPPEPNGYLHIGHAKALCIDFGTAEHFGGICNLRMDDTNPTKEDVEYIDAIKEDIKWLGYDWDDRFFYASQYFDQMYEFAVELIKKGLAYVCELTPDKVREYRGDTQTPAKSPYRDRPIEESLDLFERMKNGEFEDGKMTLRAKIDLASGNFNMRDPVIYRINRLKHHRTGDKWCIYPMYDFA
;
A
#
# COMPACT_ATOMS: atom_id res chain seq x y z
N GLU A 1 29.52 10.60 35.24
CA GLU A 1 29.07 9.45 36.07
C GLU A 1 27.55 9.44 36.12
N LEU A 2 26.96 8.34 35.59
CA LEU A 2 25.64 7.71 35.83
C LEU A 2 24.37 8.62 35.92
N LYS A 3 23.27 8.44 35.19
CA LYS A 3 22.73 7.36 34.33
C LYS A 3 21.56 7.92 33.49
N ASN A 4 21.54 7.60 32.20
CA ASN A 4 20.40 7.47 31.27
C ASN A 4 19.20 8.43 31.41
N GLY A 5 19.23 9.50 30.62
CA GLY A 5 18.11 10.43 30.40
C GLY A 5 17.59 10.41 28.95
N THR A 6 17.47 9.23 28.33
CA THR A 6 16.86 9.10 27.00
C THR A 6 15.35 9.09 27.14
N VAL A 7 14.72 10.24 26.89
CA VAL A 7 13.26 10.33 26.72
C VAL A 7 12.94 9.77 25.33
N MET A 8 12.57 8.48 25.25
CA MET A 8 11.93 7.94 24.06
C MET A 8 10.54 8.56 23.95
N TRP A 9 10.35 9.42 22.95
CA TRP A 9 9.02 9.79 22.50
C TRP A 9 8.35 8.54 21.91
N PRO A 10 7.17 8.10 22.39
CA PRO A 10 6.45 7.03 21.74
C PRO A 10 5.92 7.56 20.41
N VAL A 11 6.41 7.01 19.29
CA VAL A 11 5.73 7.11 17.99
C VAL A 11 4.32 6.58 18.20
N ARG A 12 3.35 7.48 18.05
CA ARG A 12 1.93 7.22 18.33
C ARG A 12 1.29 6.79 17.02
N ILE A 13 0.76 5.56 16.98
CA ILE A 13 -0.41 5.30 16.14
C ILE A 13 -1.52 6.25 16.62
N ALA A 14 -1.69 7.37 15.91
CA ALA A 14 -2.58 8.43 16.32
C ALA A 14 -4.03 8.01 16.03
N ALA A 15 -4.84 7.89 17.08
CA ALA A 15 -6.29 7.95 16.98
C ALA A 15 -6.72 9.32 17.55
N ALA A 16 -7.18 10.22 16.68
CA ALA A 16 -7.86 11.47 17.04
C ALA A 16 -7.32 12.16 18.33
N GLY A 17 -6.01 12.42 18.37
CA GLY A 17 -5.39 13.19 19.46
C GLY A 17 -5.23 12.48 20.82
N LYS A 18 -5.43 11.17 20.93
CA LYS A 18 -5.18 10.41 22.17
C LYS A 18 -4.20 9.26 21.95
N THR A 19 -3.32 9.02 22.94
CA THR A 19 -2.47 7.82 23.02
C THR A 19 -3.35 6.58 23.09
N VAL A 20 -3.25 5.70 22.09
CA VAL A 20 -3.86 4.38 22.14
C VAL A 20 -2.99 3.51 23.05
N THR A 21 -3.55 3.07 24.19
CA THR A 21 -2.87 2.11 25.06
C THR A 21 -2.98 0.70 24.47
N PRO A 22 -2.03 -0.21 24.78
CA PRO A 22 -2.07 -1.59 24.27
C PRO A 22 -3.39 -2.32 24.52
N GLY A 23 -4.12 -2.00 25.60
CA GLY A 23 -5.44 -2.57 25.89
C GLY A 23 -6.57 -2.10 24.97
N VAL A 24 -6.51 -0.85 24.48
CA VAL A 24 -7.47 -0.32 23.50
C VAL A 24 -7.20 -0.91 22.12
N LEU A 25 -5.92 -1.06 21.77
CA LEU A 25 -5.51 -1.74 20.55
C LEU A 25 -5.92 -3.23 20.57
N LEU A 26 -5.74 -3.92 21.69
CA LEU A 26 -6.18 -5.31 21.84
C LEU A 26 -7.70 -5.43 21.65
N LYS A 27 -8.52 -4.54 22.23
CA LYS A 27 -9.98 -4.54 22.01
C LYS A 27 -10.36 -4.30 20.53
N PHE A 28 -9.62 -3.44 19.83
CA PHE A 28 -9.83 -3.15 18.41
C PHE A 28 -9.39 -4.33 17.50
N LEU A 29 -8.25 -4.95 17.82
CA LEU A 29 -7.72 -6.12 17.12
C LEU A 29 -8.51 -7.39 17.44
N THR A 30 -9.10 -7.53 18.62
CA THR A 30 -10.05 -8.63 18.91
C THR A 30 -11.38 -8.46 18.17
N PHE A 31 -11.73 -7.24 17.77
CA PHE A 31 -12.83 -6.99 16.82
C PHE A 31 -12.44 -7.32 15.37
N SER A 32 -11.14 -7.56 15.13
CA SER A 32 -10.49 -7.88 13.85
C SER A 32 -9.71 -9.21 13.98
N GLU A 33 -10.43 -10.29 14.27
CA GLU A 33 -10.13 -11.70 13.90
C GLU A 33 -8.75 -12.36 14.18
N GLU A 34 -7.79 -11.78 14.90
CA GLU A 34 -6.47 -12.46 15.09
C GLU A 34 -6.14 -12.92 16.53
N LYS A 35 -6.10 -14.25 16.71
CA LYS A 35 -5.91 -14.97 17.99
C LYS A 35 -4.43 -15.26 18.34
N SER A 36 -3.52 -15.25 17.37
CA SER A 36 -2.09 -15.62 17.55
C SER A 36 -1.37 -14.67 18.52
N ARG A 37 -1.50 -13.36 18.27
CA ARG A 37 -0.75 -12.30 18.98
C ARG A 37 -1.37 -11.82 20.28
N SER A 38 -2.59 -12.26 20.58
CA SER A 38 -3.19 -12.03 21.88
C SER A 38 -2.31 -12.64 22.98
N LYS A 39 -1.62 -13.76 22.75
CA LYS A 39 -0.72 -14.36 23.76
C LYS A 39 0.52 -13.51 24.09
N ASP A 40 1.18 -12.92 23.10
CA ASP A 40 2.39 -12.12 23.31
C ASP A 40 2.06 -10.73 23.87
N LEU A 41 1.02 -10.08 23.37
CA LEU A 41 0.51 -8.82 23.95
C LEU A 41 -0.03 -9.04 25.37
N LYS A 42 -0.63 -10.21 25.65
CA LYS A 42 -1.04 -10.64 27.02
C LYS A 42 0.17 -10.88 27.93
N SER A 43 1.33 -11.30 27.41
CA SER A 43 2.55 -11.46 28.23
C SER A 43 3.09 -10.10 28.70
N VAL A 44 3.11 -9.11 27.79
CA VAL A 44 3.49 -7.72 28.05
C VAL A 44 2.52 -7.03 29.01
N LEU A 45 1.22 -7.31 28.90
CA LEU A 45 0.20 -6.80 29.81
C LEU A 45 0.24 -7.49 31.19
N LYS A 46 0.52 -8.80 31.26
CA LYS A 46 0.68 -9.54 32.53
C LYS A 46 1.91 -9.10 33.33
N SER A 47 3.04 -8.81 32.66
CA SER A 47 4.21 -8.26 33.33
C SER A 47 3.97 -6.85 33.86
N SER A 48 3.13 -6.05 33.19
CA SER A 48 2.72 -4.73 33.67
C SER A 48 1.72 -4.80 34.84
N ALA A 49 0.86 -5.82 34.89
CA ALA A 49 -0.13 -6.02 35.96
C ALA A 49 0.47 -6.58 37.27
N HIS A 50 1.61 -7.28 37.20
CA HIS A 50 2.32 -7.79 38.39
C HIS A 50 2.88 -6.68 39.29
N ASN A 51 2.93 -5.44 38.82
CA ASN A 51 3.40 -4.26 39.57
C ASN A 51 2.27 -3.37 40.12
N SER A 52 1.00 -3.78 40.06
CA SER A 52 -0.14 -2.94 40.49
C SER A 52 -1.17 -3.72 41.32
N THR A 53 -1.38 -3.30 42.57
CA THR A 53 -2.29 -3.94 43.55
C THR A 53 -3.70 -3.34 43.54
N ASP A 54 -4.32 -3.15 42.37
CA ASP A 54 -5.65 -2.52 42.28
C ASP A 54 -6.73 -3.43 41.66
N GLY A 55 -7.94 -3.36 42.22
CA GLY A 55 -9.08 -4.25 42.00
C GLY A 55 -9.63 -4.29 40.57
N GLY A 56 -9.27 -3.32 39.71
CA GLY A 56 -9.62 -3.31 38.29
C GLY A 56 -8.94 -4.42 37.46
N THR A 57 -7.82 -4.99 37.95
CA THR A 57 -7.09 -6.06 37.25
C THR A 57 -7.82 -7.40 37.22
N ARG A 58 -8.66 -7.71 38.23
CA ARG A 58 -9.45 -8.95 38.27
C ARG A 58 -10.61 -8.95 37.29
N GLN A 59 -11.30 -7.82 37.17
CA GLN A 59 -12.41 -7.63 36.24
C GLN A 59 -11.91 -7.72 34.78
N MET A 60 -10.72 -7.17 34.51
CA MET A 60 -10.06 -7.30 33.21
C MET A 60 -9.63 -8.74 32.91
N ALA A 61 -9.21 -9.51 33.92
CA ALA A 61 -8.82 -10.92 33.75
C ALA A 61 -10.02 -11.85 33.48
N GLU A 62 -11.20 -11.54 34.04
CA GLU A 62 -12.45 -12.28 33.75
C GLU A 62 -13.04 -11.92 32.38
N GLU A 63 -12.97 -10.65 31.95
CA GLU A 63 -13.32 -10.26 30.57
C GLU A 63 -12.44 -10.99 29.54
N ILE A 64 -11.13 -11.15 29.81
CA ILE A 64 -10.20 -11.88 28.94
C ILE A 64 -10.57 -13.36 28.81
N LYS A 65 -11.06 -14.00 29.88
CA LYS A 65 -11.48 -15.41 29.87
C LYS A 65 -12.76 -15.66 29.06
N ASN A 66 -13.73 -14.74 29.11
CA ASN A 66 -14.96 -14.89 28.33
C ASN A 66 -14.70 -14.73 26.81
N VAL A 67 -13.75 -13.86 26.42
CA VAL A 67 -13.31 -13.72 25.03
C VAL A 67 -12.56 -14.97 24.52
N GLU A 68 -11.92 -15.75 25.40
CA GLU A 68 -11.17 -16.97 25.03
C GLU A 68 -12.08 -18.10 24.51
N GLY A 69 -13.32 -18.18 25.01
CA GLY A 69 -14.30 -19.23 24.67
C GLY A 69 -15.05 -18.99 23.35
N GLU A 70 -15.37 -17.75 23.02
CA GLU A 70 -16.14 -17.41 21.80
C GLU A 70 -15.25 -17.22 20.55
N ALA A 71 -13.99 -16.78 20.70
CA ALA A 71 -13.11 -16.49 19.57
C ALA A 71 -12.48 -17.73 18.89
N ALA A 72 -13.10 -18.91 18.96
CA ALA A 72 -12.60 -20.09 18.25
C ALA A 72 -12.92 -19.98 16.74
N VAL A 73 -11.92 -19.50 15.98
CA VAL A 73 -11.81 -19.57 14.52
C VAL A 73 -13.02 -19.00 13.77
N GLN A 74 -13.10 -17.68 13.69
CA GLN A 74 -13.95 -17.06 12.68
C GLN A 74 -13.08 -16.82 11.44
N GLY A 75 -13.31 -17.61 10.39
CA GLY A 75 -12.64 -17.45 9.11
C GLY A 75 -13.12 -16.20 8.40
N ASN A 76 -12.26 -15.58 7.60
CA ASN A 76 -12.63 -14.51 6.68
C ASN A 76 -12.64 -14.99 5.24
N PHE A 77 -13.38 -14.27 4.39
CA PHE A 77 -13.53 -14.60 2.98
C PHE A 77 -12.21 -14.62 2.19
N ILE A 78 -11.19 -13.84 2.60
CA ILE A 78 -9.87 -13.81 1.94
C ILE A 78 -9.18 -15.17 2.17
N TRP A 79 -9.22 -15.69 3.39
CA TRP A 79 -8.64 -16.99 3.72
C TRP A 79 -9.38 -18.14 3.03
N ASP A 80 -10.69 -18.01 2.84
CA ASP A 80 -11.46 -19.01 2.09
C ASP A 80 -11.03 -19.05 0.61
N PHE A 81 -10.87 -17.89 -0.02
CA PHE A 81 -10.31 -17.81 -1.38
C PHE A 81 -8.89 -18.39 -1.46
N ILE A 82 -8.02 -18.07 -0.50
CA ILE A 82 -6.64 -18.61 -0.47
C ILE A 82 -6.65 -20.14 -0.33
N LYS A 83 -7.51 -20.69 0.53
CA LYS A 83 -7.63 -22.15 0.69
C LYS A 83 -8.09 -22.81 -0.61
N GLU A 84 -9.09 -22.24 -1.28
CA GLU A 84 -9.57 -22.74 -2.57
C GLU A 84 -8.46 -22.71 -3.62
N ASP A 85 -7.76 -21.58 -3.73
CA ASP A 85 -6.70 -21.37 -4.73
C ASP A 85 -5.47 -22.26 -4.50
N THR A 86 -5.15 -22.60 -3.24
CA THR A 86 -3.95 -23.39 -2.87
C THR A 86 -4.23 -24.87 -2.64
N ALA A 87 -5.50 -25.29 -2.64
CA ALA A 87 -5.90 -26.69 -2.54
C ALA A 87 -5.45 -27.51 -3.76
N GLU A 88 -5.56 -28.84 -3.64
CA GLU A 88 -5.34 -29.78 -4.74
C GLU A 88 -6.30 -29.47 -5.90
N GLY A 89 -5.75 -29.31 -7.12
CA GLY A 89 -6.48 -28.86 -8.30
C GLY A 89 -6.78 -27.36 -8.36
N GLY A 90 -6.36 -26.58 -7.35
CA GLY A 90 -6.49 -25.13 -7.30
C GLY A 90 -5.52 -24.40 -8.22
N LYS A 91 -5.80 -23.13 -8.52
CA LYS A 91 -5.01 -22.31 -9.47
C LYS A 91 -3.55 -22.15 -9.06
N PHE A 92 -3.28 -22.18 -7.77
CA PHE A 92 -1.97 -21.98 -7.16
C PHE A 92 -1.56 -23.17 -6.28
N GLU A 93 -2.00 -24.39 -6.62
CA GLU A 93 -1.60 -25.62 -5.94
C GLU A 93 -0.08 -25.70 -5.75
N GLY A 94 0.34 -26.02 -4.51
CA GLY A 94 1.75 -26.14 -4.15
C GLY A 94 2.54 -24.83 -4.13
N LYS A 95 1.89 -23.67 -4.33
CA LYS A 95 2.51 -22.35 -4.21
C LYS A 95 2.38 -21.82 -2.79
N LYS A 96 3.34 -20.97 -2.42
CA LYS A 96 3.39 -20.30 -1.13
C LYS A 96 2.62 -18.98 -1.20
N VAL A 97 1.81 -18.69 -0.18
CA VAL A 97 1.12 -17.40 -0.06
C VAL A 97 2.14 -16.28 0.10
N HIS A 98 2.02 -15.24 -0.73
CA HIS A 98 2.89 -14.07 -0.72
C HIS A 98 2.05 -12.79 -0.71
N THR A 99 2.04 -12.09 0.43
CA THR A 99 1.32 -10.83 0.60
C THR A 99 2.28 -9.64 0.60
N ARG A 100 1.74 -8.42 0.60
CA ARG A 100 2.52 -7.19 0.79
C ARG A 100 1.70 -6.12 1.48
N PHE A 101 2.35 -5.38 2.37
CA PHE A 101 1.84 -4.12 2.90
C PHE A 101 2.54 -2.95 2.19
N PRO A 102 1.82 -2.16 1.36
CA PRO A 102 2.43 -1.14 0.51
C PRO A 102 2.10 0.31 0.93
N PRO A 103 2.60 0.84 2.05
CA PRO A 103 2.30 2.20 2.47
C PRO A 103 3.04 3.23 1.60
N GLU A 104 2.41 4.39 1.37
CA GLU A 104 3.10 5.56 0.87
C GLU A 104 3.93 6.20 2.01
N PRO A 105 5.23 6.51 1.81
CA PRO A 105 6.09 7.06 2.87
C PRO A 105 5.91 8.58 3.03
N ASN A 106 4.67 9.05 3.16
CA ASN A 106 4.31 10.48 3.23
C ASN A 106 3.57 10.89 4.53
N GLY A 107 3.47 9.96 5.49
CA GLY A 107 2.84 10.20 6.78
C GLY A 107 3.00 9.02 7.74
N TYR A 108 2.70 9.26 9.02
CA TYR A 108 2.73 8.21 10.05
C TYR A 108 1.53 7.27 9.94
N LEU A 109 1.72 6.01 10.35
CA LEU A 109 0.63 5.06 10.39
C LEU A 109 -0.37 5.42 11.51
N HIS A 110 -1.64 5.54 11.15
CA HIS A 110 -2.75 5.56 12.10
C HIS A 110 -3.45 4.20 12.25
N ILE A 111 -4.40 4.09 13.20
CA ILE A 111 -5.10 2.84 13.55
C ILE A 111 -5.77 2.12 12.36
N GLY A 112 -6.23 2.88 11.34
CA GLY A 112 -6.75 2.29 10.11
C GLY A 112 -5.75 1.38 9.38
N HIS A 113 -4.44 1.71 9.41
CA HIS A 113 -3.40 0.88 8.81
C HIS A 113 -3.17 -0.42 9.58
N ALA A 114 -3.43 -0.44 10.89
CA ALA A 114 -3.27 -1.65 11.69
C ALA A 114 -4.16 -2.79 11.17
N LYS A 115 -5.36 -2.48 10.67
CA LYS A 115 -6.24 -3.49 10.04
C LYS A 115 -5.61 -4.08 8.78
N ALA A 116 -5.10 -3.25 7.88
CA ALA A 116 -4.45 -3.71 6.66
C ALA A 116 -3.18 -4.52 6.97
N LEU A 117 -2.38 -4.06 7.94
CA LEU A 117 -1.21 -4.79 8.43
C LEU A 117 -1.54 -6.18 8.96
N CYS A 118 -2.57 -6.30 9.81
CA CYS A 118 -3.01 -7.59 10.31
C CYS A 118 -3.47 -8.49 9.19
N ILE A 119 -4.26 -7.97 8.24
CA ILE A 119 -4.68 -8.76 7.08
C ILE A 119 -3.47 -9.22 6.26
N ASP A 120 -2.56 -8.34 5.87
CA ASP A 120 -1.44 -8.69 4.98
C ASP A 120 -0.44 -9.62 5.66
N PHE A 121 0.11 -9.23 6.80
CA PHE A 121 1.11 -10.03 7.49
C PHE A 121 0.52 -11.24 8.21
N GLY A 122 -0.65 -11.09 8.82
CA GLY A 122 -1.32 -12.19 9.52
C GLY A 122 -1.84 -13.27 8.58
N THR A 123 -2.25 -12.91 7.36
CA THR A 123 -2.52 -13.91 6.30
C THR A 123 -1.26 -14.67 5.91
N ALA A 124 -0.12 -13.98 5.72
CA ALA A 124 1.14 -14.67 5.47
C ALA A 124 1.51 -15.60 6.64
N GLU A 125 1.40 -15.16 7.90
CA GLU A 125 1.67 -15.98 9.08
C GLU A 125 0.75 -17.21 9.13
N HIS A 126 -0.55 -17.04 8.90
CA HIS A 126 -1.56 -18.12 8.94
C HIS A 126 -1.28 -19.25 7.95
N PHE A 127 -0.90 -18.91 6.72
CA PHE A 127 -0.62 -19.88 5.66
C PHE A 127 0.87 -20.29 5.59
N GLY A 128 1.68 -19.91 6.58
CA GLY A 128 3.13 -20.15 6.56
C GLY A 128 3.84 -19.49 5.38
N GLY A 129 3.24 -18.42 4.84
CA GLY A 129 3.63 -17.60 3.70
C GLY A 129 4.78 -16.64 3.97
N ILE A 130 4.88 -15.62 3.13
CA ILE A 130 5.81 -14.48 3.28
C ILE A 130 5.06 -13.17 3.02
N CYS A 131 5.49 -12.10 3.68
CA CYS A 131 4.97 -10.75 3.46
C CYS A 131 6.12 -9.81 3.09
N ASN A 132 5.89 -8.95 2.10
CA ASN A 132 6.79 -7.85 1.75
C ASN A 132 6.36 -6.55 2.43
N LEU A 133 7.32 -5.77 2.91
CA LEU A 133 7.11 -4.35 3.17
C LEU A 133 7.59 -3.57 1.95
N ARG A 134 6.67 -2.89 1.25
CA ARG A 134 7.00 -2.13 0.03
C ARG A 134 6.65 -0.67 0.22
N MET A 135 7.60 0.24 0.17
CA MET A 135 7.27 1.67 0.11
C MET A 135 6.73 1.98 -1.28
N ASP A 136 5.49 2.46 -1.37
CA ASP A 136 4.90 2.91 -2.63
C ASP A 136 5.37 4.35 -2.92
N ASP A 137 6.65 4.46 -3.25
CA ASP A 137 7.37 5.70 -3.42
C ASP A 137 7.33 6.18 -4.87
N THR A 138 6.14 6.24 -5.47
CA THR A 138 5.97 6.63 -6.88
C THR A 138 5.80 8.15 -7.07
N ASN A 139 5.69 8.91 -5.97
CA ASN A 139 5.40 10.33 -6.02
C ASN A 139 6.54 11.18 -5.44
N PRO A 140 7.31 11.91 -6.27
CA PRO A 140 8.52 12.61 -5.84
C PRO A 140 8.29 13.79 -4.86
N THR A 141 7.04 14.13 -4.54
CA THR A 141 6.71 15.36 -3.80
C THR A 141 6.77 15.26 -2.27
N LYS A 142 6.69 14.07 -1.66
CA LYS A 142 6.31 13.96 -0.24
C LYS A 142 6.94 12.79 0.53
N GLU A 143 8.18 12.42 0.23
CA GLU A 143 8.76 11.20 0.78
C GLU A 143 9.94 11.53 1.68
N ASP A 144 9.75 11.33 2.98
CA ASP A 144 10.76 11.58 4.01
C ASP A 144 11.27 10.25 4.58
N VAL A 145 12.56 10.17 4.84
CA VAL A 145 13.20 9.04 5.54
C VAL A 145 12.58 8.85 6.93
N GLU A 146 12.15 9.95 7.57
CA GLU A 146 11.46 9.91 8.85
C GLU A 146 10.21 9.01 8.81
N TYR A 147 9.37 9.13 7.78
CA TYR A 147 8.15 8.32 7.67
C TYR A 147 8.47 6.85 7.42
N ILE A 148 9.50 6.57 6.62
CA ILE A 148 9.96 5.20 6.36
C ILE A 148 10.38 4.52 7.67
N ASP A 149 11.15 5.22 8.50
CA ASP A 149 11.64 4.67 9.77
C ASP A 149 10.50 4.49 10.77
N ALA A 150 9.58 5.47 10.88
CA ALA A 150 8.40 5.34 11.73
C ALA A 150 7.49 4.17 11.31
N ILE A 151 7.26 3.98 10.01
CA ILE A 151 6.49 2.84 9.48
C ILE A 151 7.15 1.51 9.90
N LYS A 152 8.47 1.39 9.76
CA LYS A 152 9.20 0.18 10.16
C LYS A 152 9.08 -0.07 11.66
N GLU A 153 9.22 0.97 12.47
CA GLU A 153 9.09 0.89 13.93
C GLU A 153 7.68 0.44 14.34
N ASP A 154 6.63 1.03 13.76
CA ASP A 154 5.24 0.69 14.05
C ASP A 154 4.92 -0.77 13.69
N ILE A 155 5.40 -1.26 12.54
CA ILE A 155 5.20 -2.65 12.12
C ILE A 155 5.90 -3.63 13.07
N LYS A 156 7.15 -3.32 13.46
CA LYS A 156 7.90 -4.12 14.44
C LYS A 156 7.26 -4.05 15.83
N TRP A 157 6.74 -2.90 16.21
CA TRP A 157 6.02 -2.70 17.47
C TRP A 157 4.73 -3.54 17.53
N LEU A 158 4.03 -3.68 16.41
CA LEU A 158 2.89 -4.60 16.27
C LEU A 158 3.30 -6.08 16.29
N GLY A 159 4.60 -6.37 16.23
CA GLY A 159 5.20 -7.71 16.29
C GLY A 159 5.39 -8.37 14.93
N TYR A 160 5.17 -7.66 13.82
CA TYR A 160 5.37 -8.20 12.47
C TYR A 160 6.80 -7.95 12.02
N ASP A 161 7.31 -8.84 11.17
CA ASP A 161 8.62 -8.70 10.55
C ASP A 161 8.53 -9.07 9.06
N TRP A 162 9.36 -8.45 8.24
CA TRP A 162 9.41 -8.65 6.79
C TRP A 162 10.71 -9.37 6.36
N ASP A 163 11.50 -9.89 7.30
CA ASP A 163 12.85 -10.40 7.12
C ASP A 163 13.71 -9.40 6.31
N ASP A 164 14.26 -9.87 5.18
CA ASP A 164 15.04 -9.10 4.22
C ASP A 164 14.20 -8.50 3.08
N ARG A 165 12.86 -8.65 3.12
CA ARG A 165 11.92 -8.30 2.03
C ARG A 165 11.39 -6.87 2.14
N PHE A 166 12.32 -5.92 2.20
CA PHE A 166 12.03 -4.50 2.18
C PHE A 166 12.31 -3.91 0.79
N PHE A 167 11.26 -3.36 0.14
CA PHE A 167 11.32 -2.90 -1.24
C PHE A 167 10.83 -1.46 -1.40
N TYR A 168 11.19 -0.85 -2.52
CA TYR A 168 10.69 0.44 -2.98
C TYR A 168 10.09 0.28 -4.36
N ALA A 169 8.93 0.89 -4.62
CA ALA A 169 8.35 0.94 -5.96
C ALA A 169 9.32 1.59 -6.97
N SER A 170 10.08 2.59 -6.54
CA SER A 170 11.08 3.28 -7.37
C SER A 170 12.24 2.39 -7.85
N GLN A 171 12.48 1.23 -7.22
CA GLN A 171 13.44 0.23 -7.73
C GLN A 171 13.00 -0.36 -9.07
N TYR A 172 11.70 -0.28 -9.38
CA TYR A 172 11.10 -0.88 -10.56
C TYR A 172 10.80 0.14 -11.67
N PHE A 173 11.18 1.42 -11.52
CA PHE A 173 10.88 2.45 -12.54
C PHE A 173 11.42 2.13 -13.93
N ASP A 174 12.62 1.54 -14.03
CA ASP A 174 13.17 1.10 -15.32
C ASP A 174 12.25 0.03 -15.96
N GLN A 175 11.83 -0.97 -15.18
CA GLN A 175 10.95 -2.05 -15.64
C GLN A 175 9.54 -1.53 -15.98
N MET A 176 8.98 -0.62 -15.18
CA MET A 176 7.68 0.01 -15.46
C MET A 176 7.73 0.80 -16.77
N TYR A 177 8.84 1.51 -17.04
CA TYR A 177 9.03 2.23 -18.30
C TYR A 177 9.10 1.27 -19.49
N GLU A 178 9.84 0.17 -19.36
CA GLU A 178 9.92 -0.87 -20.39
C GLU A 178 8.55 -1.49 -20.71
N PHE A 179 7.74 -1.77 -19.68
CA PHE A 179 6.37 -2.24 -19.87
C PHE A 179 5.47 -1.21 -20.55
N ALA A 180 5.61 0.08 -20.20
CA ALA A 180 4.89 1.14 -20.90
C ALA A 180 5.27 1.22 -22.39
N VAL A 181 6.56 1.10 -22.71
CA VAL A 181 7.05 1.02 -24.10
C VAL A 181 6.47 -0.21 -24.82
N GLU A 182 6.40 -1.37 -24.15
CA GLU A 182 5.79 -2.57 -24.72
C GLU A 182 4.29 -2.40 -24.99
N LEU A 183 3.56 -1.74 -24.09
CA LEU A 183 2.15 -1.41 -24.32
C LEU A 183 1.96 -0.50 -25.53
N ILE A 184 2.82 0.51 -25.71
CA ILE A 184 2.78 1.38 -26.90
C ILE A 184 3.04 0.55 -28.17
N LYS A 185 4.07 -0.30 -28.17
CA LYS A 185 4.41 -1.18 -29.32
C LYS A 185 3.27 -2.13 -29.71
N LYS A 186 2.47 -2.57 -28.73
CA LYS A 186 1.28 -3.40 -28.95
C LYS A 186 0.03 -2.59 -29.36
N GLY A 187 0.14 -1.26 -29.48
CA GLY A 187 -0.99 -0.37 -29.76
C GLY A 187 -1.96 -0.22 -28.57
N LEU A 188 -1.56 -0.66 -27.38
CA LEU A 188 -2.36 -0.67 -26.15
C LEU A 188 -2.12 0.55 -25.25
N ALA A 189 -1.26 1.47 -25.66
CA ALA A 189 -1.07 2.76 -25.01
C ALA A 189 -0.72 3.82 -26.05
N TYR A 190 -1.02 5.09 -25.74
CA TYR A 190 -0.73 6.23 -26.60
C TYR A 190 -0.45 7.49 -25.78
N VAL A 191 0.40 8.37 -26.31
CA VAL A 191 0.63 9.69 -25.70
C VAL A 191 -0.56 10.59 -25.96
N CYS A 192 -1.00 11.34 -24.95
CA CYS A 192 -2.15 12.22 -25.02
C CYS A 192 -1.75 13.63 -24.56
N GLU A 193 -1.91 14.61 -25.45
CA GLU A 193 -1.56 16.02 -25.23
C GLU A 193 -2.77 16.87 -24.79
N LEU A 194 -3.84 16.22 -24.35
CA LEU A 194 -4.96 16.93 -23.74
C LEU A 194 -4.50 17.52 -22.39
N THR A 195 -4.74 18.81 -22.21
CA THR A 195 -4.58 19.46 -20.91
C THR A 195 -5.56 18.89 -19.89
N PRO A 196 -5.30 18.99 -18.58
CA PRO A 196 -6.24 18.51 -17.56
C PRO A 196 -7.67 19.01 -17.73
N ASP A 197 -7.85 20.28 -18.12
CA ASP A 197 -9.16 20.86 -18.39
C ASP A 197 -9.86 20.19 -19.57
N LYS A 198 -9.13 19.90 -20.65
CA LYS A 198 -9.66 19.19 -21.81
C LYS A 198 -9.90 17.71 -21.54
N VAL A 199 -9.09 17.07 -20.70
CA VAL A 199 -9.37 15.72 -20.21
C VAL A 199 -10.69 15.70 -19.45
N ARG A 200 -10.97 16.71 -18.60
CA ARG A 200 -12.24 16.83 -17.88
C ARG A 200 -13.42 17.02 -18.82
N GLU A 201 -13.29 17.86 -19.84
CA GLU A 201 -14.30 18.09 -20.88
C GLU A 201 -14.57 16.80 -21.70
N TYR A 202 -13.51 16.07 -22.07
CA TYR A 202 -13.61 14.87 -22.88
C TYR A 202 -13.74 13.57 -22.08
N ARG A 203 -13.89 13.63 -20.76
CA ARG A 203 -14.11 12.45 -19.91
C ARG A 203 -15.46 11.78 -20.18
N GLY A 204 -16.38 12.51 -20.79
CA GLY A 204 -17.75 12.08 -21.01
C GLY A 204 -18.52 11.92 -19.70
N ASP A 205 -19.70 11.31 -19.79
CA ASP A 205 -20.59 11.02 -18.68
C ASP A 205 -21.22 9.62 -18.85
N THR A 206 -22.31 9.33 -18.15
CA THR A 206 -23.01 8.03 -18.22
C THR A 206 -23.71 7.79 -19.57
N GLN A 207 -23.95 8.83 -20.36
CA GLN A 207 -24.63 8.77 -21.66
C GLN A 207 -23.69 9.10 -22.83
N THR A 208 -22.64 9.89 -22.58
CA THR A 208 -21.69 10.35 -23.57
C THR A 208 -20.32 9.69 -23.33
N PRO A 209 -19.80 8.89 -24.28
CA PRO A 209 -18.46 8.31 -24.17
C PRO A 209 -17.36 9.36 -24.06
N ALA A 210 -16.24 8.97 -23.44
CA ALA A 210 -15.03 9.78 -23.45
C ALA A 210 -14.48 9.93 -24.89
N LYS A 211 -13.65 10.95 -25.10
CA LYS A 211 -12.99 11.21 -26.39
C LYS A 211 -11.52 11.58 -26.19
N SER A 212 -10.70 11.24 -27.17
CA SER A 212 -9.32 11.70 -27.22
C SER A 212 -8.91 11.83 -28.68
N PRO A 213 -8.64 13.04 -29.20
CA PRO A 213 -8.18 13.26 -30.58
C PRO A 213 -6.89 12.51 -30.92
N TYR A 214 -6.16 12.10 -29.88
CA TYR A 214 -4.82 11.54 -29.96
C TYR A 214 -4.80 10.02 -29.85
N ARG A 215 -5.95 9.37 -29.67
CA ARG A 215 -6.04 7.93 -29.39
C ARG A 215 -5.51 7.04 -30.51
N ASP A 216 -5.71 7.45 -31.75
CA ASP A 216 -5.37 6.68 -32.94
C ASP A 216 -4.09 7.19 -33.61
N ARG A 217 -3.24 7.92 -32.88
CA ARG A 217 -1.93 8.33 -33.38
C ARG A 217 -1.05 7.10 -33.70
N PRO A 218 -0.12 7.20 -34.66
CA PRO A 218 0.83 6.14 -34.97
C PRO A 218 1.63 5.68 -33.74
N ILE A 219 2.02 4.41 -33.75
CA ILE A 219 2.80 3.79 -32.66
C ILE A 219 4.17 4.49 -32.54
N GLU A 220 4.80 4.74 -33.68
CA GLU A 220 6.12 5.37 -33.80
C GLU A 220 6.10 6.79 -33.22
N GLU A 221 5.02 7.55 -33.45
CA GLU A 221 4.84 8.88 -32.89
C GLU A 221 4.68 8.84 -31.37
N SER A 222 3.93 7.87 -30.84
CA SER A 222 3.81 7.69 -29.38
C SER A 222 5.13 7.29 -28.72
N LEU A 223 5.93 6.45 -29.39
CA LEU A 223 7.25 6.06 -28.90
C LEU A 223 8.21 7.24 -28.85
N ASP A 224 8.31 8.02 -29.93
CA ASP A 224 9.13 9.24 -29.99
C ASP A 224 8.74 10.21 -28.88
N LEU A 225 7.45 10.54 -28.76
CA LEU A 225 6.98 11.48 -27.76
C LEU A 225 7.21 10.97 -26.34
N PHE A 226 6.99 9.68 -26.07
CA PHE A 226 7.19 9.14 -24.73
C PHE A 226 8.68 9.11 -24.33
N GLU A 227 9.59 8.88 -25.28
CA GLU A 227 11.03 9.01 -25.05
C GLU A 227 11.43 10.47 -24.78
N ARG A 228 10.90 11.42 -25.55
CA ARG A 228 11.12 12.86 -25.34
C ARG A 228 10.53 13.37 -24.02
N MET A 229 9.40 12.81 -23.58
CA MET A 229 8.85 13.03 -22.23
C MET A 229 9.84 12.57 -21.15
N LYS A 230 10.41 11.37 -21.29
CA LYS A 230 11.44 10.85 -20.37
C LYS A 230 12.71 11.71 -20.36
N ASN A 231 13.07 12.30 -21.49
CA ASN A 231 14.23 13.19 -21.63
C ASN A 231 13.96 14.62 -21.15
N GLY A 232 12.75 14.93 -20.67
CA GLY A 232 12.44 16.22 -20.05
C GLY A 232 12.23 17.37 -21.05
N GLU A 233 11.87 17.07 -22.30
CA GLU A 233 11.65 18.09 -23.34
C GLU A 233 10.36 18.90 -23.16
N PHE A 234 9.47 18.48 -22.26
CA PHE A 234 8.15 19.07 -22.09
C PHE A 234 7.87 19.46 -20.64
N GLU A 235 7.03 20.49 -20.47
CA GLU A 235 6.62 20.98 -19.15
C GLU A 235 5.64 20.06 -18.44
N ASP A 236 5.55 20.21 -17.12
CA ASP A 236 4.64 19.45 -16.26
C ASP A 236 3.19 19.56 -16.74
N GLY A 237 2.49 18.42 -16.79
CA GLY A 237 1.09 18.34 -17.22
C GLY A 237 0.85 18.62 -18.71
N LYS A 238 1.90 18.84 -19.52
CA LYS A 238 1.77 19.08 -20.96
C LYS A 238 1.19 17.87 -21.70
N MET A 239 1.59 16.67 -21.30
CA MET A 239 1.15 15.42 -21.89
C MET A 239 1.22 14.27 -20.89
N THR A 240 0.51 13.20 -21.20
CA THR A 240 0.41 11.99 -20.40
C THR A 240 0.48 10.76 -21.29
N LEU A 241 0.96 9.64 -20.76
CA LEU A 241 0.74 8.35 -21.42
C LEU A 241 -0.56 7.76 -20.90
N ARG A 242 -1.44 7.29 -21.80
CA ARG A 242 -2.72 6.68 -21.46
C ARG A 242 -2.78 5.26 -21.98
N ALA A 243 -3.36 4.35 -21.20
CA ALA A 243 -3.73 3.03 -21.69
C ALA A 243 -4.88 3.16 -22.69
N LYS A 244 -4.92 2.29 -23.70
CA LYS A 244 -5.99 2.19 -24.70
C LYS A 244 -6.90 1.03 -24.31
N ILE A 245 -8.02 1.35 -23.66
CA ILE A 245 -8.97 0.36 -23.13
C ILE A 245 -10.34 0.60 -23.78
N ASP A 246 -11.25 1.29 -23.11
CA ASP A 246 -12.62 1.51 -23.58
C ASP A 246 -13.15 2.87 -23.13
N LEU A 247 -13.24 3.81 -24.09
CA LEU A 247 -13.79 5.15 -23.85
C LEU A 247 -15.28 5.17 -23.52
N ALA A 248 -16.03 4.11 -23.86
CA ALA A 248 -17.45 3.99 -23.61
C ALA A 248 -17.77 3.21 -22.31
N SER A 249 -16.74 2.77 -21.57
CA SER A 249 -16.96 1.94 -20.39
C SER A 249 -17.85 2.63 -19.36
N GLY A 250 -18.76 1.87 -18.74
CA GLY A 250 -19.54 2.32 -17.58
C GLY A 250 -18.66 2.59 -16.35
N ASN A 251 -17.46 1.99 -16.30
CA ASN A 251 -16.46 2.30 -15.28
C ASN A 251 -15.53 3.41 -15.79
N PHE A 252 -15.59 4.59 -15.16
CA PHE A 252 -14.77 5.74 -15.52
C PHE A 252 -13.25 5.48 -15.44
N ASN A 253 -12.80 4.53 -14.62
CA ASN A 253 -11.38 4.19 -14.50
C ASN A 253 -10.90 3.39 -15.72
N MET A 254 -11.80 2.75 -16.45
CA MET A 254 -11.47 1.99 -17.67
C MET A 254 -11.49 2.87 -18.93
N ARG A 255 -11.82 4.16 -18.80
CA ARG A 255 -11.85 5.12 -19.90
C ARG A 255 -10.46 5.68 -20.20
N ASP A 256 -9.64 4.84 -20.82
CA ASP A 256 -8.25 5.11 -21.18
C ASP A 256 -7.48 5.78 -20.01
N PRO A 257 -7.24 5.09 -18.87
CA PRO A 257 -6.61 5.70 -17.70
C PRO A 257 -5.21 6.22 -18.03
N VAL A 258 -4.80 7.27 -17.31
CA VAL A 258 -3.42 7.78 -17.36
C VAL A 258 -2.52 6.78 -16.65
N ILE A 259 -1.42 6.38 -17.30
CA ILE A 259 -0.43 5.45 -16.77
C ILE A 259 0.93 6.11 -16.51
N TYR A 260 1.25 7.23 -17.18
CA TYR A 260 2.39 8.10 -16.84
C TYR A 260 2.02 9.58 -16.95
N ARG A 261 2.65 10.39 -16.09
CA ARG A 261 2.61 11.86 -16.13
C ARG A 261 4.01 12.44 -16.12
N ILE A 262 4.14 13.65 -16.67
CA ILE A 262 5.35 14.48 -16.50
C ILE A 262 5.27 15.17 -15.14
N ASN A 263 6.35 15.07 -14.38
CA ASN A 263 6.57 15.81 -13.15
C ASN A 263 8.08 15.98 -12.99
N ARG A 264 8.61 17.19 -13.17
CA ARG A 264 10.05 17.49 -13.18
C ARG A 264 10.67 17.63 -11.78
N LEU A 265 9.99 17.14 -10.75
CA LEU A 265 10.52 17.12 -9.40
C LEU A 265 11.51 15.98 -9.18
N LYS A 266 12.51 16.25 -8.36
CA LYS A 266 13.55 15.31 -7.94
C LYS A 266 12.97 14.23 -7.03
N HIS A 267 13.26 12.97 -7.34
CA HIS A 267 12.90 11.85 -6.49
C HIS A 267 13.88 11.69 -5.32
N HIS A 268 13.40 11.38 -4.12
CA HIS A 268 14.26 11.21 -2.94
C HIS A 268 15.32 10.10 -3.12
N ARG A 269 14.99 9.02 -3.86
CA ARG A 269 15.90 7.90 -4.15
C ARG A 269 16.57 7.90 -5.52
N THR A 270 15.83 8.19 -6.59
CA THR A 270 16.34 8.10 -7.97
C THR A 270 16.88 9.45 -8.47
N GLY A 271 16.81 10.50 -7.65
CA GLY A 271 17.33 11.82 -7.97
C GLY A 271 16.64 12.42 -9.20
N ASP A 272 17.44 12.93 -10.12
CA ASP A 272 16.99 13.58 -11.35
C ASP A 272 16.99 12.62 -12.56
N LYS A 273 17.10 11.30 -12.32
CA LYS A 273 17.08 10.27 -13.38
C LYS A 273 15.75 10.28 -14.16
N TRP A 274 14.66 10.64 -13.50
CA TRP A 274 13.31 10.58 -14.04
C TRP A 274 12.59 11.92 -13.89
N CYS A 275 11.92 12.34 -14.96
CA CYS A 275 10.96 13.46 -14.96
C CYS A 275 9.56 13.02 -15.43
N ILE A 276 9.37 11.71 -15.61
CA ILE A 276 8.07 11.07 -15.80
C ILE A 276 7.90 10.03 -14.71
N TYR A 277 6.70 9.96 -14.14
CA TYR A 277 6.39 9.03 -13.06
C TYR A 277 5.12 8.25 -13.39
N PRO A 278 5.09 6.94 -13.07
CA PRO A 278 3.91 6.13 -13.28
C PRO A 278 2.77 6.58 -12.37
N MET A 279 1.53 6.33 -12.78
CA MET A 279 0.37 6.50 -11.92
C MET A 279 0.17 5.25 -11.05
N TYR A 280 -0.50 5.42 -9.91
CA TYR A 280 -0.78 4.34 -8.95
C TYR A 280 -1.38 3.07 -9.61
N ASP A 281 -2.34 3.22 -10.53
CA ASP A 281 -2.97 2.07 -11.19
C ASP A 281 -2.02 1.28 -12.11
N PHE A 282 -0.86 1.84 -12.47
CA PHE A 282 0.14 1.20 -13.34
C PHE A 282 1.36 0.66 -12.57
N ALA A 283 1.68 1.21 -11.41
CA ALA A 283 2.85 0.85 -10.59
C ALA A 283 2.61 -0.38 -9.68
#